data_AF-A0A839QME4-F1
#
_entry.id   AF-A0A839QME4-F1
#
_cell.length_a   1.000
_cell.length_b   1.000
_cell.length_c   1.000
_cell.angle_alpha   90.00
_cell.angle_beta   90.00
_cell.angle_gamma   90.00
#
_symmetry.space_group_name_H-M   'P 1'
#
loop_
_entity.id
_entity.type
_entity.pdbx_description
1 polymer ?
#
loop_
_entity_poly.entity_id
_entity_poly.type
_entity_poly.pdbx_seq_one_letter_code
_entity_poly.pdbx_strand_id
1 'polypeptide(L)'
;MLDSPDDGRKVSLFRHDFAPGPVTEAFLEFARGLDPLLHRIVVQFDRSSVYPFPERVANLARLPEHVQRLVRAGSHVVSVEERWTLNQFNMNRHWPSPEQEALTRKAFARECRRVFGTADFDVATQLELRDGFGSQLLGAPDRGIGHRVLGLALPADDSTCLSAGEIRSAYPFIDWFDEVVESADELHPALPTG
;
A
#
# COMPACT_ATOMS: atom_id res chain seq x y z
N MET A 1 -9.95 -14.75 5.68
CA MET A 1 -10.75 -14.41 4.49
C MET A 1 -11.55 -13.17 4.87
N LEU A 2 -11.42 -12.08 4.11
CA LEU A 2 -12.01 -10.76 4.41
C LEU A 2 -13.52 -10.67 4.09
N ASP A 3 -14.19 -11.80 3.92
CA ASP A 3 -15.64 -11.85 3.73
C ASP A 3 -16.34 -11.51 5.04
N SER A 4 -16.66 -10.24 5.23
CA SER A 4 -17.67 -9.84 6.20
C SER A 4 -18.86 -9.28 5.43
N PRO A 5 -20.10 -9.52 5.89
CA PRO A 5 -21.29 -8.93 5.28
C PRO A 5 -21.13 -7.41 5.20
N ASP A 6 -21.64 -6.83 4.10
CA ASP A 6 -21.69 -5.38 3.89
C ASP A 6 -22.43 -4.73 5.07
N ASP A 7 -21.67 -4.10 5.97
CA ASP A 7 -22.19 -3.41 7.14
C ASP A 7 -22.35 -1.90 6.90
N GLY A 8 -22.22 -1.47 5.64
CA GLY A 8 -22.38 -0.09 5.20
C GLY A 8 -21.22 0.84 5.54
N ARG A 9 -20.18 0.34 6.23
CA ARG A 9 -18.99 1.14 6.57
C ARG A 9 -18.08 1.31 5.38
N LYS A 10 -17.39 2.45 5.33
CA LYS A 10 -16.33 2.70 4.36
C LYS A 10 -15.09 1.91 4.72
N VAL A 11 -14.54 1.15 3.77
CA VAL A 11 -13.37 0.28 4.00
C VAL A 11 -12.13 0.93 3.42
N SER A 12 -11.20 1.31 4.30
CA SER A 12 -9.91 1.90 3.94
C SER A 12 -8.79 0.89 4.16
N LEU A 13 -8.04 0.60 3.10
CA LEU A 13 -6.84 -0.23 3.14
C LEU A 13 -5.60 0.66 3.26
N PHE A 14 -4.75 0.39 4.25
CA PHE A 14 -3.44 1.04 4.40
C PHE A 14 -2.34 0.00 4.25
N ARG A 15 -1.29 0.29 3.48
CA ARG A 15 -0.04 -0.49 3.51
C ARG A 15 1.00 0.25 4.32
N HIS A 16 1.61 -0.44 5.28
CA HIS A 16 2.56 0.14 6.22
C HIS A 16 3.61 -0.88 6.68
N ASP A 17 4.87 -0.48 6.86
CA ASP A 17 5.99 -1.34 7.28
C ASP A 17 6.37 -1.19 8.77
N PHE A 18 5.83 -0.16 9.43
CA PHE A 18 5.96 0.16 10.86
C PHE A 18 7.38 0.51 11.29
N ALA A 19 8.25 0.92 10.35
CA ALA A 19 9.55 1.49 10.64
C ALA A 19 9.42 2.66 11.63
N PRO A 20 10.31 2.78 12.64
CA PRO A 20 10.30 3.94 13.52
C PRO A 20 10.44 5.23 12.72
N GLY A 21 9.56 6.19 12.98
CA GLY A 21 9.58 7.47 12.29
C GLY A 21 8.24 8.21 12.32
N PRO A 22 8.23 9.45 11.80
CA PRO A 22 7.06 10.33 11.84
C PRO A 22 5.85 9.75 11.09
N VAL A 23 6.08 9.01 10.00
CA VAL A 23 5.00 8.36 9.22
C VAL A 23 4.22 7.36 10.08
N THR A 24 4.93 6.51 10.82
CA THR A 24 4.31 5.54 11.73
C THR A 24 3.53 6.24 12.84
N GLU A 25 4.10 7.31 13.43
CA GLU A 25 3.40 8.06 14.48
C GLU A 25 2.11 8.72 13.96
N ALA A 26 2.20 9.40 12.81
CA ALA A 26 1.06 10.02 12.16
C ALA A 26 -0.03 8.99 11.80
N PHE A 27 0.36 7.85 11.23
CA PHE A 27 -0.58 6.77 10.93
C PHE A 27 -1.26 6.22 12.20
N LEU A 28 -0.52 6.01 13.27
CA LEU A 28 -1.08 5.52 14.53
C LEU A 28 -2.04 6.53 15.18
N GLU A 29 -1.75 7.82 15.09
CA GLU A 29 -2.63 8.89 15.55
C GLU A 29 -3.90 8.98 14.71
N PHE A 30 -3.74 8.99 13.38
CA PHE A 30 -4.85 8.95 12.43
C PHE A 30 -5.78 7.76 12.67
N ALA A 31 -5.22 6.55 12.80
CA ALA A 31 -6.00 5.34 13.04
C ALA A 31 -6.76 5.37 14.37
N ARG A 32 -6.24 6.08 15.39
CA ARG A 32 -6.93 6.31 16.67
C ARG A 32 -8.09 7.30 16.55
N GLY A 33 -7.97 8.30 15.67
CA GLY A 33 -8.96 9.37 15.52
C GLY A 33 -10.17 9.01 14.64
N LEU A 34 -10.08 7.95 13.85
CA LEU A 34 -11.19 7.52 12.98
C LEU A 34 -12.31 6.81 13.76
N ASP A 35 -13.56 7.18 13.43
CA ASP A 35 -14.75 6.55 14.01
C ASP A 35 -14.97 5.13 13.46
N PRO A 36 -14.86 4.08 14.30
CA PRO A 36 -15.02 2.69 13.86
C PRO A 36 -16.46 2.31 13.47
N LEU A 37 -17.45 3.16 13.78
CA LEU A 37 -18.85 2.98 13.36
C LEU A 37 -19.08 3.41 11.92
N LEU A 38 -18.24 4.31 11.39
CA LEU A 38 -18.34 4.81 10.02
C LEU A 38 -17.28 4.17 9.11
N HIS A 39 -16.11 3.85 9.68
CA HIS A 39 -14.96 3.36 8.93
C HIS A 39 -14.47 2.00 9.42
N ARG A 40 -14.15 1.13 8.47
CA ARG A 40 -13.38 -0.09 8.69
C ARG A 40 -11.97 0.11 8.17
N ILE A 41 -11.01 0.09 9.08
CA ILE A 41 -9.58 0.26 8.74
C ILE A 41 -8.95 -1.12 8.64
N VAL A 42 -8.34 -1.41 7.50
CA VAL A 42 -7.52 -2.60 7.27
C VAL A 42 -6.09 -2.13 7.04
N VAL A 43 -5.14 -2.64 7.81
CA VAL A 43 -3.71 -2.41 7.57
C VAL A 43 -3.03 -3.66 7.08
N GLN A 44 -2.48 -3.60 5.88
CA GLN A 44 -1.67 -4.62 5.27
C GLN A 44 -0.18 -4.36 5.52
N PHE A 45 0.53 -5.40 5.95
CA PHE A 45 1.99 -5.37 6.12
C PHE A 45 2.62 -6.69 5.71
N ASP A 46 3.91 -6.66 5.39
CA ASP A 46 4.65 -7.87 5.02
C ASP A 46 5.30 -8.49 6.25
N ARG A 47 5.16 -9.81 6.41
CA ARG A 47 5.75 -10.53 7.54
C ARG A 47 7.25 -10.26 7.66
N SER A 48 7.96 -10.24 6.54
CA SER A 48 9.40 -10.05 6.46
C SER A 48 9.86 -8.61 6.72
N SER A 49 8.98 -7.61 6.58
CA SER A 49 9.33 -6.22 6.89
C SER A 49 9.06 -5.85 8.34
N VAL A 50 8.22 -6.59 9.06
CA VAL A 50 7.85 -6.27 10.45
C VAL A 50 8.47 -7.21 11.46
N TYR A 51 8.22 -8.52 11.38
CA TYR A 51 8.54 -9.44 12.47
C TYR A 51 10.03 -9.66 12.77
N PRO A 52 10.98 -9.49 11.83
CA PRO A 52 12.40 -9.52 12.17
C PRO A 52 12.88 -8.34 13.03
N PHE A 53 12.08 -7.28 13.16
CA PHE A 53 12.47 -6.00 13.75
C PHE A 53 11.62 -5.71 15.01
N PRO A 54 12.17 -5.88 16.23
CA PRO A 54 11.41 -5.72 17.49
C PRO A 54 10.70 -4.37 17.61
N GLU A 55 11.33 -3.29 17.15
CA GLU A 55 10.79 -1.93 17.16
C GLU A 55 9.55 -1.79 16.25
N ARG A 56 9.54 -2.47 15.10
CA ARG A 56 8.37 -2.48 14.19
C ARG A 56 7.23 -3.31 14.76
N VAL A 57 7.54 -4.40 15.46
CA VAL A 57 6.56 -5.19 16.21
C VAL A 57 5.94 -4.37 17.34
N ALA A 58 6.74 -3.60 18.07
CA ALA A 58 6.25 -2.69 19.11
C ALA A 58 5.30 -1.63 18.53
N ASN A 59 5.62 -1.07 17.37
CA ASN A 59 4.74 -0.14 16.66
C ASN A 59 3.44 -0.79 16.17
N LEU A 60 3.52 -1.99 15.58
CA LEU A 60 2.34 -2.76 15.18
C LEU A 60 1.40 -3.03 16.38
N ALA A 61 1.97 -3.28 17.56
CA ALA A 61 1.20 -3.52 18.78
C ALA A 61 0.44 -2.28 19.29
N ARG A 62 0.84 -1.07 18.88
CA ARG A 62 0.19 0.20 19.24
C ARG A 62 -1.05 0.51 18.39
N LEU A 63 -1.35 -0.32 17.39
CA LEU A 63 -2.58 -0.17 16.61
C LEU A 63 -3.82 -0.33 17.50
N PRO A 64 -4.83 0.53 17.34
CA PRO A 64 -6.12 0.38 18.00
C PRO A 64 -6.78 -0.98 17.73
N GLU A 65 -7.63 -1.42 18.66
CA GLU A 65 -8.32 -2.71 18.56
C GLU A 65 -9.25 -2.80 17.34
N HIS A 66 -9.83 -1.68 16.91
CA HIS A 66 -10.73 -1.62 15.75
C HIS A 66 -10.00 -1.73 14.40
N VAL A 67 -8.67 -1.63 14.38
CA VAL A 67 -7.89 -1.75 13.15
C VAL A 67 -7.62 -3.22 12.83
N GLN A 68 -8.13 -3.67 11.69
CA GLN A 68 -7.90 -5.03 11.22
C GLN A 68 -6.49 -5.17 10.64
N ARG A 69 -5.77 -6.20 11.09
CA ARG A 69 -4.40 -6.50 10.65
C ARG A 69 -4.42 -7.57 9.56
N LEU A 70 -3.82 -7.28 8.41
CA LEU A 70 -3.65 -8.21 7.29
C LEU A 70 -2.18 -8.45 7.01
N VAL A 71 -1.65 -9.61 7.42
CA VAL A 71 -0.25 -9.96 7.16
C VAL A 71 -0.11 -10.67 5.81
N ARG A 72 0.76 -10.17 4.95
CA ARG A 72 1.22 -10.92 3.77
C ARG A 72 2.36 -11.83 4.20
N ALA A 73 2.12 -13.13 4.06
CA ALA A 73 3.13 -14.16 4.28
C ALA A 73 3.55 -14.80 2.95
N GLY A 74 4.82 -15.19 2.90
CA GLY A 74 5.44 -15.86 1.75
C GLY A 74 5.91 -14.91 0.64
N SER A 75 6.51 -15.52 -0.37
CA SER A 75 7.01 -14.84 -1.57
C SER A 75 5.89 -14.62 -2.59
N HIS A 76 6.09 -13.65 -3.49
CA HIS A 76 5.21 -13.44 -4.63
C HIS A 76 5.19 -14.68 -5.53
N VAL A 77 3.99 -15.20 -5.81
CA VAL A 77 3.82 -16.39 -6.64
C VAL A 77 3.87 -15.99 -8.11
N VAL A 78 5.02 -16.24 -8.73
CA VAL A 78 5.32 -15.88 -10.12
C VAL A 78 5.93 -17.04 -10.88
N SER A 79 5.60 -17.12 -12.17
CA SER A 79 6.29 -17.94 -13.15
C SER A 79 7.73 -17.46 -13.37
N VAL A 80 8.53 -18.27 -14.08
CA VAL A 80 9.91 -17.91 -14.42
C VAL A 80 9.97 -16.65 -15.29
N GLU A 81 9.07 -16.52 -16.25
CA GLU A 81 8.99 -15.36 -17.14
C GLU A 81 8.58 -14.08 -16.39
N GLU A 82 7.54 -14.16 -15.56
CA GLU A 82 7.12 -13.04 -14.69
C GLU A 82 8.25 -12.64 -13.75
N ARG A 83 8.97 -13.61 -13.15
CA ARG A 83 10.13 -13.33 -12.28
C ARG A 83 11.24 -12.62 -13.03
N TRP A 84 11.56 -13.07 -14.23
CA TRP A 84 12.60 -12.43 -15.04
C TRP A 84 12.22 -10.98 -15.38
N THR A 85 10.99 -10.74 -15.80
CA THR A 85 10.47 -9.40 -16.08
C THR A 85 10.48 -8.49 -14.85
N LEU A 86 10.06 -9.00 -13.68
CA LEU A 86 10.13 -8.26 -12.42
C LEU A 86 11.57 -7.90 -12.04
N ASN A 87 12.51 -8.81 -12.26
CA ASN A 87 13.93 -8.54 -12.00
C ASN A 87 14.46 -7.46 -12.94
N GLN A 88 14.10 -7.49 -14.23
CA GLN A 88 14.45 -6.43 -15.18
C GLN A 88 13.88 -5.08 -14.75
N PHE A 89 12.62 -5.04 -14.33
CA PHE A 89 12.01 -3.83 -13.81
C PHE A 89 12.72 -3.33 -12.55
N ASN A 90 13.03 -4.21 -11.59
CA ASN A 90 13.72 -3.81 -10.36
C ASN A 90 15.13 -3.27 -10.61
N MET A 91 15.82 -3.78 -11.64
CA MET A 91 17.15 -3.33 -12.04
C MET A 91 17.12 -2.00 -12.81
N ASN A 92 16.22 -1.88 -13.78
CA ASN A 92 16.23 -0.79 -14.75
C ASN A 92 15.20 0.31 -14.44
N ARG A 93 14.29 0.06 -13.49
CA ARG A 93 13.20 0.96 -13.08
C ARG A 93 12.19 1.30 -14.19
N HIS A 94 12.18 0.53 -15.27
CA HIS A 94 11.20 0.64 -16.34
C HIS A 94 10.89 -0.74 -16.93
N TRP A 95 9.74 -0.87 -17.59
CA TRP A 95 9.47 -2.02 -18.45
C TRP A 95 10.05 -1.76 -19.84
N PRO A 96 10.86 -2.66 -20.40
CA PRO A 96 11.36 -2.52 -21.76
C PRO A 96 10.26 -2.58 -22.84
N SER A 97 9.12 -3.21 -22.57
CA SER A 97 8.00 -3.27 -23.50
C SER A 97 6.62 -3.25 -22.80
N PRO A 98 5.54 -2.85 -23.52
CA PRO A 98 4.17 -2.92 -23.00
C PRO A 98 3.74 -4.34 -22.61
N GLU A 99 4.24 -5.37 -23.29
CA GLU A 99 3.94 -6.77 -22.96
C GLU A 99 4.51 -7.17 -21.60
N GLN A 100 5.71 -6.68 -21.27
CA GLN A 100 6.33 -6.91 -19.97
C GLN A 100 5.61 -6.17 -18.84
N GLU A 101 5.13 -4.96 -19.10
CA GLU A 101 4.24 -4.26 -18.17
C GLU A 101 2.95 -5.05 -17.95
N ALA A 102 2.29 -5.51 -19.03
CA ALA A 102 1.07 -6.31 -18.94
C ALA A 102 1.28 -7.61 -18.17
N LEU A 103 2.41 -8.30 -18.39
CA LEU A 103 2.79 -9.50 -17.65
C LEU A 103 2.97 -9.21 -16.16
N THR A 104 3.63 -8.10 -15.83
CA THR A 104 3.83 -7.64 -14.45
C THR A 104 2.48 -7.33 -13.78
N ARG A 105 1.62 -6.56 -14.44
CA ARG A 105 0.27 -6.24 -13.94
C ARG A 105 -0.55 -7.49 -13.68
N LYS A 106 -0.49 -8.48 -14.57
CA LYS A 106 -1.19 -9.77 -14.39
C LYS A 106 -0.65 -10.55 -13.19
N ALA A 107 0.67 -10.54 -12.98
CA ALA A 107 1.31 -11.19 -11.84
C ALA A 107 0.89 -10.54 -10.51
N PHE A 108 0.82 -9.21 -10.46
CA PHE A 108 0.37 -8.50 -9.27
C PHE A 108 -1.15 -8.58 -9.06
N ALA A 109 -1.98 -8.57 -10.10
CA ALA A 109 -3.42 -8.80 -9.96
C ALA A 109 -3.70 -10.17 -9.31
N ARG A 110 -2.94 -11.21 -9.67
CA ARG A 110 -3.03 -12.52 -9.01
C ARG A 110 -2.59 -12.45 -7.54
N GLU A 111 -1.54 -11.70 -7.23
CA GLU A 111 -1.08 -11.49 -5.86
C GLU A 111 -2.09 -10.69 -5.03
N CYS A 112 -2.75 -9.69 -5.60
CA CYS A 112 -3.84 -8.95 -4.97
C CYS A 112 -4.94 -9.90 -4.51
N ARG A 113 -5.44 -10.78 -5.40
CA ARG A 113 -6.43 -11.80 -5.01
C ARG A 113 -5.92 -12.74 -3.92
N ARG A 114 -4.65 -13.10 -3.96
CA ARG A 114 -4.05 -13.97 -2.93
C ARG A 114 -4.03 -13.29 -1.56
N VAL A 115 -3.71 -12.00 -1.52
CA VAL A 115 -3.55 -11.23 -0.27
C VAL A 115 -4.88 -10.74 0.27
N PHE A 116 -5.70 -10.15 -0.60
CA PHE A 116 -6.94 -9.46 -0.24
C PHE A 116 -8.20 -10.32 -0.45
N GLY A 117 -8.10 -11.42 -1.20
CA GLY A 117 -9.25 -12.25 -1.54
C GLY A 117 -10.17 -11.52 -2.52
N THR A 118 -11.45 -11.49 -2.17
CA THR A 118 -12.55 -10.84 -2.90
C THR A 118 -13.00 -9.54 -2.22
N ALA A 119 -12.18 -8.98 -1.33
CA ALA A 119 -12.53 -7.77 -0.60
C ALA A 119 -12.55 -6.54 -1.52
N ASP A 120 -13.57 -5.70 -1.31
CA ASP A 120 -13.65 -4.36 -1.89
C ASP A 120 -13.23 -3.31 -0.86
N PHE A 121 -12.47 -2.32 -1.30
CA PHE A 121 -11.96 -1.19 -0.54
C PHE A 121 -12.38 0.10 -1.24
N ASP A 122 -12.96 1.04 -0.50
CA ASP A 122 -13.25 2.37 -1.04
C ASP A 122 -11.96 3.11 -1.39
N VAL A 123 -10.97 3.03 -0.50
CA VAL A 123 -9.66 3.66 -0.67
C VAL A 123 -8.55 2.68 -0.29
N ALA A 124 -7.48 2.64 -1.09
CA ALA A 124 -6.23 2.02 -0.73
C ALA A 124 -5.09 3.04 -0.71
N THR A 125 -4.36 3.09 0.39
CA THR A 125 -3.29 4.05 0.65
C THR A 125 -1.98 3.34 0.94
N GLN A 126 -0.92 3.71 0.22
CA GLN A 126 0.44 3.41 0.63
C GLN A 126 1.05 4.65 1.24
N LEU A 127 1.44 4.61 2.52
CA LEU A 127 1.93 5.80 3.22
C LEU A 127 3.42 6.07 3.02
N GLU A 128 4.13 5.15 2.37
CA GLU A 128 5.57 5.23 2.19
C GLU A 128 6.04 4.47 0.94
N LEU A 129 6.97 5.04 0.17
CA LEU A 129 7.63 4.38 -0.97
C LEU A 129 8.95 3.73 -0.60
N ARG A 130 8.93 2.89 0.44
CA ARG A 130 10.14 2.15 0.83
C ARG A 130 10.39 0.93 -0.04
N ASP A 131 9.33 0.32 -0.56
CA ASP A 131 9.42 -0.86 -1.39
C ASP A 131 8.49 -0.77 -2.61
N GLY A 132 9.05 -1.05 -3.79
CA GLY A 132 8.30 -1.00 -5.05
C GLY A 132 7.33 -2.17 -5.21
N PHE A 133 7.41 -3.21 -4.37
CA PHE A 133 6.48 -4.33 -4.41
C PHE A 133 5.10 -3.90 -3.92
N GLY A 134 5.03 -3.17 -2.81
CA GLY A 134 3.80 -2.63 -2.25
C GLY A 134 3.03 -1.75 -3.21
N SER A 135 3.77 -0.91 -3.93
CA SER A 135 3.17 0.02 -4.88
C SER A 135 2.62 -0.69 -6.10
N GLN A 136 3.36 -1.69 -6.59
CA GLN A 136 2.86 -2.54 -7.67
C GLN A 136 1.71 -3.44 -7.21
N LEU A 137 1.69 -3.86 -5.94
CA LEU A 137 0.56 -4.61 -5.36
C LEU A 137 -0.70 -3.74 -5.31
N LEU A 138 -0.64 -2.54 -4.74
CA LEU A 138 -1.83 -1.68 -4.61
C LEU A 138 -2.27 -1.06 -5.94
N GLY A 139 -1.30 -0.71 -6.81
CA GLY A 139 -1.57 -0.16 -8.14
C GLY A 139 -2.08 -1.22 -9.14
N ALA A 140 -1.93 -2.51 -8.87
CA ALA A 140 -2.35 -3.50 -9.84
C ALA A 140 -3.85 -3.41 -10.13
N PRO A 141 -4.24 -3.54 -11.43
CA PRO A 141 -5.63 -3.48 -11.83
C PRO A 141 -6.30 -4.79 -11.41
N ASP A 142 -6.83 -4.81 -10.20
CA ASP A 142 -7.74 -5.85 -9.76
C ASP A 142 -9.02 -5.27 -9.18
N ARG A 143 -10.08 -6.08 -9.25
CA ARG A 143 -11.43 -5.74 -8.83
C ARG A 143 -11.43 -5.55 -7.32
N GLY A 144 -11.82 -4.35 -6.90
CA GLY A 144 -12.27 -4.08 -5.55
C GLY A 144 -11.73 -2.80 -4.93
N ILE A 145 -10.67 -2.19 -5.47
CA ILE A 145 -10.23 -0.87 -4.99
C ILE A 145 -10.89 0.23 -5.82
N GLY A 146 -11.75 1.01 -5.18
CA GLY A 146 -12.47 2.14 -5.79
C GLY A 146 -11.56 3.33 -6.10
N HIS A 147 -10.68 3.69 -5.16
CA HIS A 147 -9.74 4.81 -5.29
C HIS A 147 -8.37 4.45 -4.70
N ARG A 148 -7.29 4.80 -5.40
CA ARG A 148 -5.90 4.48 -5.05
C ARG A 148 -5.11 5.74 -4.78
N VAL A 149 -4.60 5.85 -3.56
CA VAL A 149 -3.82 6.99 -3.09
C VAL A 149 -2.40 6.53 -2.78
N LEU A 150 -1.41 7.20 -3.36
CA LEU A 150 -0.03 7.07 -2.96
C LEU A 150 0.34 8.22 -2.03
N GLY A 151 0.43 7.93 -0.74
CA GLY A 151 0.97 8.82 0.26
C GLY A 151 2.49 8.85 0.21
N LEU A 152 3.03 9.99 -0.15
CA LEU A 152 4.43 10.38 0.00
C LEU A 152 4.59 11.14 1.30
N ALA A 153 3.91 10.72 2.36
CA ALA A 153 3.94 11.43 3.63
C ALA A 153 5.32 11.28 4.25
N LEU A 154 6.20 12.24 4.00
CA LEU A 154 7.46 12.41 4.71
C LEU A 154 7.55 13.89 5.16
N PRO A 155 8.20 14.18 6.29
CA PRO A 155 8.42 15.56 6.68
C PRO A 155 9.30 16.26 5.64
N ALA A 156 8.99 17.53 5.37
CA ALA A 156 9.58 18.36 4.32
C ALA A 156 11.11 18.58 4.44
N ASP A 157 11.77 18.03 5.45
CA ASP A 157 13.17 18.25 5.80
C ASP A 157 14.09 17.03 5.59
N ASP A 158 13.56 15.86 5.23
CA ASP A 158 14.39 14.69 4.95
C ASP A 158 14.82 14.65 3.47
N SER A 159 16.07 15.03 3.22
CA SER A 159 16.74 15.02 1.88
C SER A 159 16.77 13.67 1.16
N THR A 160 16.25 12.60 1.77
CA THR A 160 16.11 11.27 1.18
C THR A 160 14.77 11.02 0.50
N CYS A 161 13.83 11.98 0.58
CA CYS A 161 12.51 11.90 -0.03
C CYS A 161 12.56 12.36 -1.49
N LEU A 162 12.23 11.45 -2.41
CA LEU A 162 11.99 11.83 -3.80
C LEU A 162 10.67 12.61 -3.88
N SER A 163 10.65 13.74 -4.58
CA SER A 163 9.41 14.46 -4.93
C SER A 163 8.47 13.59 -5.78
N ALA A 164 7.17 13.89 -5.85
CA ALA A 164 6.24 13.14 -6.71
C ALA A 164 6.72 13.09 -8.17
N GLY A 165 7.34 14.16 -8.66
CA GLY A 165 7.96 14.20 -10.00
C GLY A 165 9.13 13.24 -10.16
N GLU A 166 10.03 13.20 -9.18
CA GLU A 166 11.18 12.29 -9.18
C GLU A 166 10.76 10.83 -9.05
N ILE A 167 9.76 10.55 -8.22
CA ILE A 167 9.23 9.20 -8.09
C ILE A 167 8.55 8.81 -9.40
N ARG A 168 7.72 9.66 -10.04
CA ARG A 168 7.08 9.33 -11.33
C ARG A 168 8.10 8.98 -12.41
N SER A 169 9.20 9.72 -12.45
CA SER A 169 10.32 9.44 -13.36
C SER A 169 11.03 8.12 -13.05
N ALA A 170 11.20 7.80 -11.76
CA ALA A 170 11.88 6.58 -11.31
C ALA A 170 10.97 5.34 -11.22
N TYR A 171 9.65 5.52 -11.27
CA TYR A 171 8.68 4.47 -10.99
C TYR A 171 7.41 4.67 -11.83
N PRO A 172 7.41 4.17 -13.08
CA PRO A 172 6.27 4.32 -13.98
C PRO A 172 4.99 3.62 -13.48
N PHE A 173 5.06 2.76 -12.44
CA PHE A 173 3.85 2.24 -11.78
C PHE A 173 3.07 3.29 -10.99
N ILE A 174 3.60 4.51 -10.77
CA ILE A 174 2.82 5.55 -10.07
C ILE A 174 1.57 5.92 -10.85
N ASP A 175 1.61 5.83 -12.18
CA ASP A 175 0.44 6.09 -13.02
C ASP A 175 -0.67 5.03 -12.81
N TRP A 176 -0.45 4.06 -11.93
CA TRP A 176 -1.46 3.11 -11.48
C TRP A 176 -2.26 3.62 -10.26
N PHE A 177 -1.86 4.74 -9.68
CA PHE A 177 -2.57 5.42 -8.59
C PHE A 177 -3.40 6.58 -9.16
N ASP A 178 -4.57 6.78 -8.55
CA ASP A 178 -5.50 7.85 -8.93
C ASP A 178 -5.01 9.20 -8.37
N GLU A 179 -4.36 9.16 -7.20
CA GLU A 179 -3.84 10.34 -6.51
C GLU A 179 -2.45 10.07 -5.90
N VAL A 180 -1.62 11.11 -5.86
CA VAL A 180 -0.33 11.12 -5.17
C VAL A 180 -0.32 12.34 -4.25
N VAL A 181 -0.18 12.12 -2.95
CA VAL A 181 -0.23 13.16 -1.92
C VAL A 181 1.12 13.30 -1.24
N GLU A 182 1.59 14.51 -1.02
CA GLU A 182 2.95 14.80 -0.51
C GLU A 182 2.98 15.12 0.99
N SER A 183 1.82 15.26 1.62
CA SER A 183 1.71 15.59 3.04
C SER A 183 0.64 14.77 3.75
N ALA A 184 0.77 14.64 5.08
CA ALA A 184 -0.23 14.00 5.93
C ALA A 184 -1.57 14.76 5.94
N ASP A 185 -1.54 16.08 5.75
CA ASP A 185 -2.74 16.91 5.69
C ASP A 185 -3.55 16.67 4.40
N GLU A 186 -2.89 16.32 3.30
CA GLU A 186 -3.51 15.94 2.02
C GLU A 186 -4.11 14.52 2.03
N LEU A 187 -3.68 13.65 2.95
CA LEU A 187 -4.25 12.31 3.11
C LEU A 187 -5.70 12.34 3.63
N HIS A 188 -6.05 13.33 4.44
CA HIS A 188 -7.40 13.49 5.00
C HIS A 188 -8.50 13.75 3.94
N PRO A 189 -8.34 14.68 2.98
CA PRO A 189 -9.33 14.92 1.93
C PRO A 189 -9.43 13.82 0.88
N ALA A 190 -8.38 13.01 0.70
CA ALA A 190 -8.37 11.86 -0.23
C ALA A 190 -9.18 10.65 0.28
N LEU A 191 -9.56 10.66 1.56
CA LEU A 191 -10.49 9.69 2.13
C LEU A 191 -11.92 10.16 1.90
N PRO A 192 -12.88 9.26 1.63
CA PRO A 192 -14.23 9.67 1.33
C PRO A 192 -14.81 10.33 2.59
N THR A 193 -14.93 11.64 2.57
CA THR A 193 -15.74 12.38 3.54
C THR A 193 -17.20 12.03 3.26
N GLY A 194 -17.95 11.74 4.32
CA GLY A 194 -19.34 11.27 4.26
C GLY A 194 -20.29 12.09 3.40
#